data_AF-A0A7C4CQV0-F1
#
_entry.id   AF-A0A7C4CQV0-F1
#
_cell.length_a   1.000
_cell.length_b   1.000
_cell.length_c   1.000
_cell.angle_alpha   90.00
_cell.angle_beta   90.00
_cell.angle_gamma   90.00
#
_symmetry.space_group_name_H-M   'P 1'
#
loop_
_entity.id
_entity.type
_entity.pdbx_description
1 polymer ?
#
loop_
_entity_poly.entity_id
_entity_poly.type
_entity_poly.pdbx_seq_one_letter_code
_entity_poly.pdbx_strand_id
1 'polypeptide(L)'
;MEDVVRYCRDKLFNDFYEWLEKNKDAVGERWYTFLFNEGKRAEDLADNAIGVVGACLWMFNMVTSCGVMAGLGPDKYDLQYLENSRIDEESTRKLLQTMVMCLNLQYLPVEEAKKPIPIISRSKFSLQLYTELRKRELNL
;
A
#
# COMPACT_ATOMS: atom_id res chain seq x y z
N MET A 1 7.82 15.68 -4.92
CA MET A 1 8.26 14.53 -4.10
C MET A 1 7.15 14.08 -3.16
N GLU A 2 6.59 14.99 -2.35
CA GLU A 2 5.39 14.72 -1.52
C GLU A 2 4.28 14.01 -2.32
N ASP A 3 3.93 14.54 -3.50
CA ASP A 3 2.87 13.97 -4.35
C ASP A 3 3.17 12.54 -4.81
N VAL A 4 4.45 12.20 -5.02
CA VAL A 4 4.87 10.85 -5.40
C VAL A 4 4.71 9.89 -4.22
N VAL A 5 5.14 10.29 -3.03
CA VAL A 5 4.98 9.47 -1.81
C VAL A 5 3.49 9.28 -1.49
N ARG A 6 2.68 10.34 -1.62
CA ARG A 6 1.22 10.31 -1.46
C ARG A 6 0.56 9.37 -2.46
N TYR A 7 0.93 9.49 -3.74
CA TYR A 7 0.42 8.61 -4.79
C TYR A 7 0.76 7.14 -4.51
N CYS A 8 2.02 6.84 -4.18
CA CYS A 8 2.45 5.49 -3.82
C CYS A 8 1.65 4.93 -2.65
N ARG A 9 1.52 5.72 -1.57
CA ARG A 9 0.73 5.35 -0.39
C ARG A 9 -0.70 5.00 -0.77
N ASP A 10 -1.41 5.94 -1.39
CA ASP A 10 -2.84 5.79 -1.67
C ASP A 10 -3.08 4.62 -2.62
N LYS A 11 -2.21 4.45 -3.62
CA LYS A 11 -2.28 3.34 -4.56
C LYS A 11 -2.03 1.99 -3.89
N LEU A 12 -1.03 1.90 -3.02
CA LEU A 12 -0.68 0.69 -2.28
C LEU A 12 -1.84 0.20 -1.40
N PHE A 13 -2.41 1.09 -0.58
CA PHE A 13 -3.51 0.70 0.31
C PHE A 13 -4.78 0.37 -0.46
N ASN A 14 -5.13 1.15 -1.50
CA ASN A 14 -6.30 0.85 -2.33
C ASN A 14 -6.18 -0.51 -3.02
N ASP A 15 -5.04 -0.80 -3.66
CA ASP A 15 -4.83 -2.07 -4.35
C ASP A 15 -4.76 -3.25 -3.35
N PHE A 16 -4.25 -3.04 -2.14
CA PHE A 16 -4.26 -4.04 -1.08
C PHE A 16 -5.67 -4.37 -0.57
N TYR A 17 -6.50 -3.36 -0.34
CA TYR A 17 -7.89 -3.58 0.07
C TYR A 17 -8.74 -4.22 -1.03
N GLU A 18 -8.52 -3.85 -2.29
CA GLU A 18 -9.14 -4.52 -3.42
C GLU A 18 -8.71 -6.00 -3.48
N TRP A 19 -7.42 -6.28 -3.30
CA TRP A 19 -6.92 -7.65 -3.25
C TRP A 19 -7.55 -8.43 -2.09
N LEU A 20 -7.63 -7.86 -0.88
CA LEU A 20 -8.28 -8.51 0.26
C LEU A 20 -9.75 -8.84 -0.02
N GLU A 21 -10.48 -7.94 -0.65
CA GLU A 21 -11.90 -8.15 -0.96
C GLU A 21 -12.10 -9.26 -1.99
N LYS A 22 -11.33 -9.23 -3.09
CA LYS A 22 -11.38 -10.25 -4.14
C LYS A 22 -10.94 -11.63 -3.65
N ASN A 23 -10.10 -11.69 -2.62
CA ASN A 23 -9.55 -12.93 -2.08
C ASN A 23 -10.13 -13.30 -0.71
N LYS A 24 -11.24 -12.69 -0.30
CA LYS A 24 -11.83 -12.86 1.03
C LYS A 24 -12.12 -14.32 1.40
N ASP A 25 -12.65 -15.09 0.45
CA ASP A 25 -12.97 -16.51 0.66
C ASP A 25 -11.71 -17.38 0.83
N ALA A 26 -10.64 -17.05 0.10
CA ALA A 26 -9.37 -17.76 0.19
C ALA A 26 -8.61 -17.43 1.48
N VAL A 27 -8.60 -16.15 1.86
CA VAL A 27 -7.99 -15.63 3.08
C VAL A 27 -8.74 -16.10 4.33
N GLY A 28 -10.07 -16.17 4.25
CA GLY A 28 -10.96 -16.51 5.35
C GLY A 28 -11.28 -15.32 6.27
N GLU A 29 -12.51 -15.31 6.81
CA GLU A 29 -13.10 -14.15 7.50
C GLU A 29 -12.26 -13.60 8.67
N ARG A 30 -11.67 -14.50 9.47
CA ARG A 30 -10.82 -14.12 10.62
C ARG A 30 -9.57 -13.37 10.16
N TRP A 31 -8.88 -13.89 9.15
CA TRP A 31 -7.68 -13.27 8.61
C TRP A 31 -7.99 -12.01 7.82
N TYR A 32 -9.08 -12.00 7.05
CA TYR A 32 -9.56 -10.79 6.36
C TYR A 32 -9.76 -9.64 7.36
N THR A 33 -10.49 -9.90 8.45
CA THR A 33 -10.78 -8.88 9.48
C THR A 33 -9.49 -8.38 10.13
N PHE A 34 -8.56 -9.27 10.44
CA PHE A 34 -7.26 -8.92 10.99
C PHE A 34 -6.45 -8.05 10.01
N LEU A 35 -6.27 -8.51 8.77
CA LEU A 35 -5.47 -7.83 7.75
C LEU A 35 -6.06 -6.48 7.36
N PHE A 36 -7.39 -6.36 7.29
CA PHE A 36 -8.05 -5.09 7.04
C PHE A 36 -7.77 -4.08 8.15
N ASN A 37 -7.90 -4.49 9.42
CA ASN A 37 -7.66 -3.62 10.57
C ASN A 37 -6.19 -3.21 10.69
N GLU A 38 -5.25 -4.16 10.55
CA GLU A 38 -3.83 -3.85 10.57
C GLU A 38 -3.42 -3.01 9.35
N GLY A 39 -4.04 -3.24 8.18
CA GLY A 39 -3.89 -2.38 7.02
C GLY A 39 -4.29 -0.93 7.31
N LYS A 40 -5.43 -0.71 8.00
CA LYS A 40 -5.87 0.64 8.39
C LYS A 40 -4.91 1.31 9.37
N ARG A 41 -4.32 0.54 10.30
CA ARG A 41 -3.29 1.05 11.22
C ARG A 41 -2.01 1.41 10.48
N ALA A 42 -1.56 0.56 9.57
CA ALA A 42 -0.39 0.83 8.73
C ALA A 42 -0.62 2.07 7.86
N GLU A 43 -1.83 2.24 7.31
CA GLU A 43 -2.24 3.41 6.53
C GLU A 43 -2.08 4.72 7.33
N ASP A 44 -2.48 4.71 8.60
CA ASP A 44 -2.34 5.87 9.50
C ASP A 44 -0.88 6.19 9.88
N LEU A 45 -0.01 5.18 9.87
CA LEU A 45 1.41 5.31 10.23
C LEU A 45 2.33 5.58 9.03
N ALA A 46 1.88 5.29 7.81
CA ALA A 46 2.64 5.49 6.58
C ALA A 46 2.65 6.97 6.15
N ASP A 47 3.14 7.85 7.02
CA ASP A 47 3.17 9.31 6.84
C ASP A 47 4.45 9.85 6.19
N ASN A 48 5.31 8.98 5.67
CA ASN A 48 6.51 9.34 4.94
C ASN A 48 6.94 8.16 4.05
N ALA A 49 7.99 8.35 3.25
CA ALA A 49 8.44 7.32 2.31
C ALA A 49 8.87 6.03 3.01
N ILE A 50 9.54 6.13 4.17
CA ILE A 50 9.97 4.97 4.97
C ILE A 50 8.73 4.19 5.44
N GLY A 51 7.70 4.88 5.92
CA GLY A 51 6.44 4.25 6.34
C GLY A 51 5.73 3.53 5.20
N VAL A 52 5.71 4.12 4.01
CA VAL A 52 5.12 3.49 2.80
C VAL A 52 5.90 2.24 2.40
N VAL A 53 7.24 2.29 2.37
CA VAL A 53 8.09 1.13 2.08
C VAL A 53 7.90 0.03 3.14
N GLY A 54 7.84 0.40 4.42
CA GLY A 54 7.59 -0.53 5.51
C GLY A 54 6.23 -1.24 5.37
N ALA A 55 5.17 -0.50 5.07
CA ALA A 55 3.84 -1.06 4.81
C ALA A 55 3.85 -1.98 3.57
N CYS A 56 4.55 -1.59 2.51
CA CYS A 56 4.71 -2.39 1.29
C CYS A 56 5.34 -3.76 1.58
N LEU A 57 6.44 -3.79 2.34
CA LEU A 57 7.11 -5.04 2.72
C LEU A 57 6.25 -5.92 3.62
N TRP A 58 5.52 -5.31 4.57
CA TRP A 58 4.57 -6.03 5.41
C TRP A 58 3.45 -6.67 4.57
N MET A 59 2.81 -5.91 3.67
CA MET A 59 1.75 -6.41 2.79
C MET A 59 2.26 -7.54 1.90
N PHE A 60 3.47 -7.41 1.36
CA PHE A 60 4.08 -8.46 0.54
C PHE A 60 4.21 -9.77 1.33
N ASN A 61 4.71 -9.70 2.57
CA ASN A 61 4.82 -10.88 3.44
C ASN A 61 3.44 -11.52 3.73
N MET A 62 2.40 -10.70 3.89
CA MET A 62 1.03 -11.20 4.10
C MET A 62 0.48 -11.89 2.85
N VAL A 63 0.63 -11.28 1.67
CA VAL A 63 0.24 -11.88 0.40
C VAL A 63 0.97 -13.19 0.16
N THR A 64 2.27 -13.26 0.48
CA THR A 64 3.03 -14.52 0.35
C THR A 64 2.58 -15.61 1.32
N SER A 65 2.04 -15.22 2.47
CA SER A 65 1.46 -16.16 3.44
C SER A 65 0.11 -16.72 2.98
N CYS A 66 -0.49 -16.14 1.93
CA CYS A 66 -1.79 -16.53 1.37
C CYS A 66 -1.68 -17.32 0.06
N GLY A 67 -0.59 -18.05 -0.17
CA GLY A 67 -0.45 -18.91 -1.35
C GLY A 67 0.07 -18.21 -2.61
N VAL A 68 0.74 -17.07 -2.44
CA VAL A 68 1.46 -16.36 -3.50
C VAL A 68 2.96 -16.53 -3.28
N MET A 69 3.72 -16.85 -4.32
CA MET A 69 5.18 -16.81 -4.29
C MET A 69 5.66 -15.90 -5.41
N ALA A 70 6.27 -14.79 -5.03
CA ALA A 70 6.84 -13.84 -5.98
C ALA A 70 8.18 -13.31 -5.49
N GLY A 71 9.01 -12.82 -6.40
CA GLY A 71 10.14 -11.96 -6.11
C GLY A 71 9.79 -10.51 -6.44
N LEU A 72 10.26 -9.57 -5.62
CA LEU A 72 10.18 -8.13 -5.90
C LEU A 72 11.59 -7.61 -6.19
N GLY A 73 11.75 -6.95 -7.34
CA GLY A 73 12.95 -6.21 -7.73
C GLY A 73 12.65 -4.73 -7.97
N PRO A 74 13.67 -3.92 -8.30
CA PRO A 74 13.53 -2.47 -8.47
C PRO A 74 12.57 -2.07 -9.60
N ASP A 75 12.58 -2.82 -10.71
CA ASP A 75 11.81 -2.47 -11.91
C ASP A 75 10.72 -3.49 -12.27
N LYS A 76 10.72 -4.65 -11.62
CA LYS A 76 9.81 -5.75 -11.94
C LYS A 76 9.54 -6.64 -10.74
N TYR A 77 8.42 -7.34 -10.80
CA TYR A 77 8.17 -8.51 -9.98
C TYR A 77 8.31 -9.77 -10.83
N ASP A 78 8.56 -10.89 -10.16
CA ASP A 78 8.60 -12.23 -10.76
C ASP A 78 7.60 -13.11 -10.01
N LEU A 79 6.43 -13.37 -10.60
CA LEU A 79 5.42 -14.24 -10.00
C LEU A 79 5.76 -15.70 -10.33
N GLN A 80 6.25 -16.43 -9.34
CA GLN A 80 6.73 -17.81 -9.49
C GLN A 80 5.63 -18.83 -9.26
N TYR A 81 4.72 -18.55 -8.33
CA TYR A 81 3.59 -19.40 -8.03
C TYR A 81 2.40 -18.58 -7.52
N LEU A 82 1.21 -19.01 -7.92
CA LEU A 82 -0.07 -18.53 -7.42
C LEU A 82 -0.98 -19.75 -7.26
N GLU A 83 -1.64 -19.90 -6.11
CA GLU A 83 -2.69 -20.91 -5.95
C GLU A 83 -3.95 -20.50 -6.75
N ASN A 84 -3.91 -20.72 -8.06
CA ASN A 84 -4.90 -20.25 -9.05
C ASN A 84 -6.35 -20.72 -8.78
N SER A 85 -6.55 -21.75 -7.97
CA SER A 85 -7.88 -22.25 -7.60
C SER A 85 -8.58 -21.40 -6.55
N ARG A 86 -7.86 -20.48 -5.89
CA ARG A 86 -8.36 -19.73 -4.72
C ARG A 86 -8.01 -18.24 -4.77
N ILE A 87 -6.86 -17.89 -5.35
CA ILE A 87 -6.38 -16.51 -5.39
C ILE A 87 -6.62 -15.88 -6.76
N ASP A 88 -7.18 -14.68 -6.76
CA ASP A 88 -7.41 -13.85 -7.94
C ASP A 88 -6.09 -13.31 -8.51
N GLU A 89 -5.74 -13.79 -9.69
CA GLU A 89 -4.47 -13.47 -10.34
C GLU A 89 -4.38 -11.99 -10.74
N GLU A 90 -5.47 -11.40 -11.22
CA GLU A 90 -5.48 -10.03 -11.72
C GLU A 90 -5.16 -9.03 -10.61
N SER A 91 -5.87 -9.11 -9.48
CA SER A 91 -5.60 -8.26 -8.32
C SER A 91 -4.23 -8.53 -7.72
N THR A 92 -3.75 -9.78 -7.74
CA THR A 92 -2.41 -10.11 -7.23
C THR A 92 -1.33 -9.43 -8.07
N ARG A 93 -1.41 -9.56 -9.40
CA ARG A 93 -0.44 -8.92 -10.32
C ARG A 93 -0.47 -7.40 -10.20
N LYS A 94 -1.67 -6.82 -10.09
CA LYS A 94 -1.86 -5.38 -9.89
C LYS A 94 -1.19 -4.92 -8.60
N LEU A 95 -1.42 -5.62 -7.48
CA LEU A 95 -0.83 -5.30 -6.20
C LEU A 95 0.71 -5.44 -6.22
N LEU A 96 1.24 -6.51 -6.81
CA LEU A 96 2.70 -6.71 -6.96
C LEU A 96 3.34 -5.59 -7.79
N GLN A 97 2.69 -5.14 -8.87
CA GLN A 97 3.17 -4.01 -9.66
C GLN A 97 3.21 -2.71 -8.84
N THR A 98 2.18 -2.46 -8.04
CA THR A 98 2.13 -1.32 -7.13
C THR A 98 3.21 -1.42 -6.04
N MET A 99 3.50 -2.62 -5.53
CA MET A 99 4.58 -2.84 -4.57
C MET A 99 5.95 -2.50 -5.16
N VAL A 100 6.25 -2.94 -6.40
CA VAL A 100 7.51 -2.58 -7.10
C VAL A 100 7.66 -1.07 -7.19
N MET A 101 6.60 -0.36 -7.60
CA MET A 101 6.60 1.10 -7.67
C MET A 101 6.87 1.75 -6.30
N CYS A 102 6.23 1.25 -5.24
CA CYS A 102 6.40 1.79 -3.88
C CYS A 102 7.79 1.51 -3.30
N LEU A 103 8.38 0.34 -3.60
CA LEU A 103 9.73 -0.02 -3.16
C LEU A 103 10.79 0.92 -3.71
N ASN A 104 10.59 1.53 -4.88
CA ASN A 104 11.53 2.51 -5.43
C ASN A 104 11.71 3.76 -4.56
N LEU A 105 10.79 4.02 -3.61
CA LEU A 105 10.99 5.07 -2.60
C LEU A 105 12.19 4.81 -1.68
N GLN A 106 12.69 3.56 -1.59
CA GLN A 106 13.87 3.21 -0.79
C GLN A 106 15.16 3.87 -1.32
N TYR A 107 15.17 4.33 -2.58
CA TYR A 107 16.30 5.01 -3.19
C TYR A 107 16.35 6.51 -2.90
N LEU A 108 15.36 7.05 -2.18
CA LEU A 108 15.39 8.44 -1.76
C LEU A 108 16.51 8.68 -0.75
N PRO A 109 17.17 9.87 -0.78
CA PRO A 109 18.01 10.32 0.32
C PRO A 109 17.24 10.27 1.64
N VAL A 110 17.90 9.88 2.72
CA VAL A 110 17.28 9.66 4.04
C VAL A 110 16.52 10.90 4.53
N GLU A 111 17.04 12.08 4.22
CA GLU A 111 16.52 13.39 4.55
C GLU A 111 15.18 13.64 3.86
N GLU A 112 15.06 13.23 2.59
CA GLU A 112 13.81 13.30 1.83
C GLU A 112 12.83 12.20 2.28
N ALA A 113 13.34 11.00 2.54
CA ALA A 113 12.53 9.85 2.91
C ALA A 113 11.81 10.01 4.27
N LYS A 114 12.40 10.79 5.18
CA LYS A 114 11.84 11.12 6.50
C LYS A 114 10.85 12.28 6.50
N LYS A 115 10.73 13.04 5.40
CA LYS A 115 9.81 14.19 5.36
C LYS A 115 8.37 13.68 5.49
N PRO A 116 7.61 14.18 6.47
CA PRO A 116 6.22 13.78 6.61
C PRO A 116 5.40 14.30 5.44
N ILE A 117 4.51 13.47 4.92
CA ILE A 117 3.43 13.88 4.05
C ILE A 117 2.20 14.18 4.93
N PRO A 118 1.51 15.30 4.70
CA PRO A 118 0.26 15.57 5.41
C PRO A 118 -0.79 14.49 5.09
N ILE A 119 -1.30 13.78 6.09
CA ILE A 119 -2.34 12.75 5.90
C ILE A 119 -3.63 13.20 6.54
N ILE A 120 -4.73 13.01 5.81
CA ILE A 120 -6.07 13.05 6.38
C ILE A 120 -6.52 11.62 6.54
N SER A 121 -6.68 11.20 7.79
CA SER A 121 -7.32 9.93 8.12
C SER A 121 -8.35 10.14 9.21
N ARG A 122 -9.14 9.09 9.51
CA ARG A 122 -10.12 9.16 10.60
C ARG A 122 -9.46 9.43 11.96
N SER A 123 -8.23 8.95 12.17
CA SER A 123 -7.48 9.14 13.42
C SER A 123 -6.66 10.43 13.44
N LYS A 124 -6.34 11.01 12.28
CA LYS A 124 -5.50 12.21 12.13
C LYS A 124 -6.18 13.33 11.34
N PHE A 125 -7.50 13.53 11.51
CA PHE A 125 -8.23 14.57 10.76
C PHE A 125 -7.77 15.98 11.16
N SER A 126 -7.43 16.79 10.16
CA SER A 126 -7.19 18.23 10.31
C SER A 126 -8.01 19.01 9.29
N LEU A 127 -8.92 19.87 9.78
CA LEU A 127 -9.78 20.70 8.92
C LEU A 127 -8.96 21.68 8.07
N GLN A 128 -7.86 22.20 8.63
CA GLN A 128 -6.94 23.06 7.90
C GLN A 128 -6.32 22.30 6.73
N LEU A 129 -5.77 21.12 7.01
CA LEU A 129 -5.16 20.28 5.98
C LEU A 129 -6.17 19.89 4.89
N TYR A 130 -7.40 19.56 5.29
CA TYR A 130 -8.50 19.27 4.38
C TYR A 130 -8.78 20.43 3.42
N THR A 131 -8.83 21.64 3.96
CA THR A 131 -9.10 22.85 3.19
C THR A 131 -7.93 23.17 2.25
N GLU A 132 -6.69 23.01 2.70
CA GLU A 132 -5.49 23.24 1.88
C GLU A 132 -5.37 22.24 0.73
N LEU A 133 -5.58 20.94 0.97
CA LEU A 133 -5.59 19.93 -0.09
C LEU A 133 -6.70 20.18 -1.11
N ARG A 134 -7.90 20.53 -0.63
CA ARG A 134 -9.04 20.79 -1.52
C ARG A 134 -8.84 22.04 -2.39
N LYS A 135 -8.12 23.04 -1.91
CA LYS A 135 -7.70 24.19 -2.72
C LYS A 135 -6.70 23.80 -3.81
N ARG A 136 -5.69 22.99 -3.47
CA ARG A 136 -4.71 22.46 -4.44
C ARG A 136 -5.38 21.66 -5.56
N GLU A 137 -6.32 20.79 -5.23
CA GLU A 137 -7.07 20.00 -6.24
C GLU A 137 -7.91 20.86 -7.19
N LEU A 138 -8.37 22.03 -6.72
CA LEU A 138 -9.21 22.95 -7.48
C LEU A 138 -8.41 24.03 -8.23
N ASN A 139 -7.07 24.05 -8.15
CA ASN A 139 -6.20 25.12 -8.66
C ASN A 139 -6.62 26.54 -8.16
N LEU A 140 -7.06 26.63 -6.90
CA LEU A 140 -7.44 27.89 -6.22
C LEU A 140 -6.37 28.29 -5.21
#